data_AF-A0A432ZJW7-F1
#
_entry.id   AF-A0A432ZJW7-F1
#
_cell.length_a   1.000
_cell.length_b   1.000
_cell.length_c   1.000
_cell.angle_alpha   90.00
_cell.angle_beta   90.00
_cell.angle_gamma   90.00
#
_symmetry.space_group_name_H-M   'P 1'
#
loop_
_entity.id
_entity.type
_entity.pdbx_description
1 polymer ?
#
loop_
_entity_poly.entity_id
_entity_poly.type
_entity_poly.pdbx_seq_one_letter_code
_entity_poly.pdbx_strand_id
1 'polypeptide(L)'
;MITALVLLLGTELVSVAPPSANHSEQLKAIRTEELRERRAQLQAQQAQYALQVAQAKHAMAQLQHAPVAANPLATLQWQGLIETADKALAVVVWQQQLLQLPLAFEHPSGLYLWREDDAVYARYDGQQKMLSRLGELR
;
A
#
# COMPACT_ATOMS: atom_id res chain seq x y z
N MET A 1 -52.66 2.19 -38.39
CA MET A 1 -53.77 2.58 -37.51
C MET A 1 -53.95 1.50 -36.46
N ILE A 2 -54.04 1.94 -35.21
CA ILE A 2 -54.01 1.15 -33.98
C ILE A 2 -55.41 0.61 -33.72
N THR A 3 -55.56 -0.71 -33.54
CA THR A 3 -56.79 -1.29 -33.00
C THR A 3 -56.43 -2.00 -31.71
N ALA A 4 -56.75 -1.32 -30.60
CA ALA A 4 -56.57 -1.81 -29.24
C ALA A 4 -57.54 -2.96 -28.98
N LEU A 5 -56.98 -4.12 -28.65
CA LEU A 5 -57.71 -5.24 -28.07
C LEU A 5 -57.52 -5.17 -26.56
N VAL A 6 -58.50 -4.64 -25.84
CA VAL A 6 -58.56 -4.72 -24.38
C VAL A 6 -59.71 -5.65 -24.03
N LEU A 7 -59.37 -6.84 -23.58
CA LEU A 7 -60.29 -7.86 -23.10
C LEU A 7 -59.97 -8.15 -21.62
N LEU A 8 -60.99 -7.91 -20.80
CA LEU A 8 -61.34 -8.59 -19.53
C LEU A 8 -60.39 -8.49 -18.32
N LEU A 9 -60.91 -7.96 -17.20
CA LEU A 9 -61.29 -8.77 -16.03
C LEU A 9 -61.88 -7.91 -14.87
N GLY A 10 -63.11 -8.26 -14.49
CA GLY A 10 -63.58 -8.35 -13.10
C GLY A 10 -63.51 -7.13 -12.19
N THR A 11 -64.58 -6.33 -12.16
CA THR A 11 -64.90 -5.44 -11.03
C THR A 11 -65.46 -6.27 -9.86
N GLU A 12 -64.60 -6.75 -8.97
CA GLU A 12 -64.98 -7.12 -7.60
C GLU A 12 -64.81 -5.86 -6.75
N LEU A 13 -65.92 -5.21 -6.42
CA LEU A 13 -65.97 -4.14 -5.42
C LEU A 13 -65.66 -4.74 -4.05
N VAL A 14 -64.38 -4.84 -3.70
CA VAL A 14 -63.95 -5.14 -2.33
C VAL A 14 -64.34 -3.94 -1.47
N SER A 15 -65.45 -4.08 -0.76
CA SER A 15 -65.83 -3.20 0.36
C SER A 15 -64.76 -3.34 1.44
N VAL A 16 -63.79 -2.42 1.45
CA VAL A 16 -62.77 -2.35 2.49
C VAL A 16 -63.42 -1.78 3.75
N ALA A 17 -63.99 -2.65 4.57
CA ALA A 17 -64.32 -2.29 5.95
C ALA A 17 -63.04 -1.76 6.62
N PRO A 18 -63.11 -0.69 7.43
CA PRO A 18 -61.93 -0.20 8.13
C PRO A 18 -61.34 -1.34 8.96
N PRO A 19 -60.01 -1.52 8.95
CA PRO A 19 -59.37 -2.56 9.73
C PRO A 19 -59.79 -2.40 11.19
N SER A 20 -60.19 -3.49 11.84
CA SER A 20 -60.52 -3.46 13.26
C SER A 20 -59.35 -2.87 14.05
N ALA A 21 -59.63 -2.15 15.15
CA ALA A 21 -58.61 -1.48 15.95
C ALA A 21 -57.42 -2.40 16.28
N ASN A 22 -57.70 -3.67 16.59
CA ASN A 22 -56.72 -4.74 16.83
C ASN A 22 -55.76 -4.98 15.65
N HIS A 23 -56.24 -4.91 14.41
CA HIS A 23 -55.41 -5.14 13.22
C HIS A 23 -54.46 -3.96 12.97
N SER A 24 -54.91 -2.73 13.25
CA SER A 24 -54.07 -1.53 13.16
C SER A 24 -52.96 -1.50 14.22
N GLU A 25 -53.22 -2.03 15.42
CA GLU A 25 -52.24 -2.14 16.49
C GLU A 25 -51.20 -3.22 16.20
N GLN A 26 -51.62 -4.35 15.65
CA GLN A 26 -50.71 -5.41 15.19
C GLN A 26 -49.76 -4.92 14.08
N LEU A 27 -50.26 -4.18 13.09
CA LEU A 27 -49.41 -3.61 12.03
C LEU A 27 -48.40 -2.59 12.55
N LYS A 28 -48.78 -1.79 13.56
CA LYS A 28 -47.85 -0.87 14.23
C LYS A 28 -46.75 -1.63 14.96
N ALA A 29 -47.11 -2.68 15.70
CA ALA A 29 -46.16 -3.52 16.43
C ALA A 29 -45.14 -4.19 15.49
N ILE A 30 -45.59 -4.74 14.37
CA ILE A 30 -44.71 -5.33 13.34
C ILE A 30 -43.75 -4.29 12.77
N ARG A 31 -44.25 -3.11 12.37
CA ARG A 31 -43.40 -2.03 11.86
C ARG A 31 -42.37 -1.54 12.89
N THR A 32 -42.75 -1.46 14.16
CA THR A 32 -41.80 -1.05 15.20
C THR A 32 -40.69 -2.07 15.38
N GLU A 33 -40.99 -3.36 15.26
CA GLU A 33 -39.98 -4.42 15.36
C GLU A 33 -39.07 -4.44 14.12
N GLU A 34 -39.63 -4.31 12.91
CA GLU A 34 -38.84 -4.20 11.67
C GLU A 34 -37.87 -3.00 11.70
N LEU A 35 -38.33 -1.84 12.21
CA LEU A 35 -37.49 -0.66 12.36
C LEU A 35 -36.40 -0.86 13.42
N ARG A 36 -36.70 -1.61 14.49
CA ARG A 36 -35.72 -1.95 15.53
C ARG A 36 -34.63 -2.86 14.97
N GLU A 37 -35.01 -3.90 14.24
CA GLU A 37 -34.08 -4.82 13.59
C GLU A 37 -33.19 -4.08 12.58
N ARG A 38 -33.76 -3.25 11.70
CA ARG A 38 -32.98 -2.43 10.76
C ARG A 38 -32.00 -1.50 11.47
N ARG A 39 -32.40 -0.90 12.59
CA ARG A 39 -31.51 -0.05 13.38
C ARG A 39 -30.36 -0.86 13.99
N ALA A 40 -30.63 -2.04 14.51
CA ALA A 40 -29.59 -2.93 15.05
C ALA A 40 -28.60 -3.36 13.96
N GLN A 41 -29.09 -3.69 12.76
CA GLN A 41 -28.25 -4.04 11.61
C GLN A 41 -27.35 -2.87 11.19
N LEU A 42 -27.89 -1.65 11.09
CA LEU A 42 -27.10 -0.46 10.75
C LEU A 42 -26.05 -0.13 11.81
N GLN A 43 -26.39 -0.29 13.10
CA GLN A 43 -25.43 -0.09 14.19
C GLN A 43 -24.28 -1.11 14.14
N ALA A 44 -24.58 -2.39 13.88
CA ALA A 44 -23.57 -3.41 13.70
C ALA A 44 -22.65 -3.10 12.51
N GLN A 45 -23.23 -2.67 11.39
CA GLN A 45 -22.47 -2.28 10.19
C GLN A 45 -21.57 -1.06 10.46
N GLN A 46 -22.07 -0.05 11.16
CA GLN A 46 -21.26 1.11 11.57
C GLN A 46 -20.08 0.72 12.46
N ALA A 47 -20.31 -0.19 13.43
CA ALA A 47 -19.25 -0.69 14.29
C ALA A 47 -18.16 -1.43 13.51
N GLN A 48 -18.54 -2.23 12.51
CA GLN A 48 -17.60 -2.91 11.62
C GLN A 48 -16.77 -1.93 10.79
N TYR A 49 -17.39 -0.92 10.19
CA TYR A 49 -16.65 0.11 9.45
C TYR A 49 -15.71 0.90 10.36
N ALA A 50 -16.16 1.27 11.57
CA ALA A 50 -15.32 1.96 12.55
C ALA A 50 -14.08 1.12 12.91
N LEU A 51 -14.24 -0.20 13.07
CA LEU A 51 -13.13 -1.12 13.32
C LEU A 51 -12.16 -1.15 12.13
N GLN A 52 -12.65 -1.28 10.90
CA GLN A 52 -11.81 -1.28 9.71
C GLN A 52 -11.02 0.03 9.56
N VAL A 53 -11.66 1.17 9.81
CA VAL A 53 -11.00 2.48 9.78
C VAL A 53 -9.93 2.57 10.87
N ALA A 54 -10.20 2.09 12.08
CA ALA A 54 -9.21 2.07 13.16
C ALA A 54 -8.00 1.19 12.81
N GLN A 55 -8.24 0.00 12.24
CA GLN A 55 -7.18 -0.91 11.78
C GLN A 55 -6.34 -0.28 10.66
N ALA A 56 -6.98 0.33 9.66
CA ALA A 56 -6.30 1.01 8.57
C ALA A 56 -5.43 2.18 9.10
N LYS A 57 -5.98 3.00 10.00
CA LYS A 57 -5.22 4.09 10.65
C LYS A 57 -4.01 3.56 11.42
N HIS A 58 -4.17 2.46 12.15
CA HIS A 58 -3.07 1.85 12.89
C HIS A 58 -1.98 1.31 11.95
N ALA A 59 -2.36 0.61 10.86
CA ALA A 59 -1.43 0.15 9.84
C ALA A 59 -0.68 1.32 9.17
N MET A 60 -1.38 2.42 8.85
CA MET A 60 -0.75 3.62 8.31
C MET A 60 0.22 4.27 9.31
N ALA A 61 -0.15 4.35 10.59
CA ALA A 61 0.73 4.87 11.62
C ALA A 61 2.00 4.02 11.75
N GLN A 62 1.91 2.69 11.65
CA GLN A 62 3.07 1.81 11.62
C GLN A 62 3.98 2.06 10.42
N LEU A 63 3.41 2.30 9.23
CA LEU A 63 4.18 2.62 8.04
C LEU A 63 4.88 3.99 8.14
N GLN A 64 4.27 4.98 8.80
CA GLN A 64 4.88 6.29 9.03
C GLN A 64 6.05 6.25 10.02
N HIS A 65 6.07 5.28 10.93
CA HIS A 65 7.14 5.06 11.90
C HIS A 65 8.09 3.93 11.47
N ALA A 66 7.94 3.42 10.25
CA ALA A 66 8.95 2.52 9.69
C ALA A 66 10.28 3.29 9.72
N PRO A 67 11.31 2.77 10.40
CA PRO A 67 12.60 3.43 10.41
C PRO A 67 13.01 3.58 8.94
N VAL A 68 13.29 4.82 8.52
CA VAL A 68 13.94 5.05 7.24
C VAL A 68 15.19 4.19 7.27
N ALA A 69 15.20 3.11 6.49
CA ALA A 69 16.30 2.17 6.48
C ALA A 69 17.56 3.00 6.23
N ALA A 70 18.45 3.04 7.23
CA ALA A 70 19.66 3.84 7.15
C ALA A 70 20.38 3.42 5.87
N ASN A 71 20.56 4.35 4.94
CA ASN A 71 21.20 4.06 3.65
C ASN A 71 22.58 3.46 3.94
N PRO A 72 22.82 2.15 3.71
CA PRO A 72 24.06 1.49 4.06
C PRO A 72 25.25 2.01 3.24
N LEU A 73 25.00 2.64 2.08
CA LEU A 73 26.01 3.33 1.28
C LEU A 73 26.38 4.71 1.87
N ALA A 74 25.66 5.25 2.85
CA ALA A 74 25.99 6.52 3.48
C ALA A 74 27.37 6.47 4.16
N THR A 75 27.72 5.33 4.79
CA THR A 75 29.02 5.13 5.45
C THR A 75 30.13 4.69 4.49
N LEU A 76 29.82 4.44 3.22
CA LEU A 76 30.79 4.06 2.21
C LEU A 76 31.60 5.28 1.77
N GLN A 77 32.91 5.24 2.01
CA GLN A 77 33.86 6.30 1.68
C GLN A 77 34.82 5.83 0.60
N TRP A 78 34.99 6.65 -0.44
CA TRP A 78 36.00 6.44 -1.47
C TRP A 78 37.39 6.76 -0.93
N GLN A 79 38.38 5.90 -1.23
CA GLN A 79 39.78 6.17 -0.93
C GLN A 79 40.64 6.31 -2.20
N GLY A 80 40.39 5.48 -3.21
CA GLY A 80 41.14 5.57 -4.46
C GLY A 80 40.93 4.40 -5.40
N LEU A 81 41.53 4.52 -6.59
CA LEU A 81 41.54 3.49 -7.61
C LEU A 81 42.98 3.04 -7.84
N ILE A 82 43.22 1.74 -7.82
CA ILE A 82 44.49 1.13 -8.20
C ILE A 82 44.28 0.47 -9.55
N GLU A 83 44.86 1.05 -10.59
CA GLU A 83 44.86 0.46 -11.93
C GLU A 83 46.18 -0.29 -12.17
N THR A 84 46.06 -1.57 -12.55
CA THR A 84 47.17 -2.38 -13.03
C THR A 84 46.90 -2.80 -14.47
N ALA A 85 47.89 -3.38 -15.15
CA ALA A 85 47.76 -3.82 -16.54
C ALA A 85 46.58 -4.79 -16.78
N ASP A 86 46.24 -5.59 -15.77
CA ASP A 86 45.24 -6.65 -15.88
C ASP A 86 43.92 -6.35 -15.17
N LYS A 87 43.89 -5.39 -14.24
CA LYS A 87 42.71 -5.14 -13.40
C LYS A 87 42.66 -3.72 -12.81
N ALA A 88 41.45 -3.27 -12.54
CA ALA A 88 41.19 -2.07 -11.76
C ALA A 88 40.57 -2.46 -10.40
N LEU A 89 41.19 -2.02 -9.32
CA LEU A 89 40.76 -2.26 -7.94
C LEU A 89 40.32 -0.94 -7.30
N ALA A 90 39.09 -0.88 -6.84
CA ALA A 90 38.58 0.21 -6.03
C ALA A 90 38.92 -0.02 -4.56
N VAL A 91 39.45 1.02 -3.91
CA VAL A 91 39.73 1.06 -2.47
C VAL A 91 38.65 1.91 -1.81
N VAL A 92 37.90 1.30 -0.90
CA VAL A 92 36.79 1.94 -0.18
C VAL A 92 36.86 1.62 1.31
N VAL A 93 36.38 2.53 2.15
CA VAL A 93 36.13 2.24 3.56
C VAL A 93 34.63 2.07 3.75
N TRP A 94 34.22 0.93 4.29
CA TRP A 94 32.83 0.64 4.56
C TRP A 94 32.70 -0.02 5.92
N GLN A 95 31.79 0.47 6.76
CA GLN A 95 31.58 -0.05 8.13
C GLN A 95 32.90 -0.17 8.92
N GLN A 96 33.78 0.84 8.81
CA GLN A 96 35.11 0.89 9.46
C GLN A 96 36.12 -0.16 8.95
N GLN A 97 35.84 -0.83 7.84
CA GLN A 97 36.75 -1.77 7.19
C GLN A 97 37.25 -1.23 5.85
N LEU A 98 38.54 -1.38 5.59
CA LEU A 98 39.12 -1.08 4.28
C LEU A 98 38.89 -2.28 3.36
N LEU A 99 38.18 -2.05 2.25
CA LEU A 99 37.89 -3.05 1.24
C LEU A 99 38.62 -2.70 -0.06
N GLN A 100 39.23 -3.70 -0.67
CA GLN A 100 39.83 -3.61 -2.01
C GLN A 100 39.05 -4.54 -2.93
N LEU A 101 38.26 -3.95 -3.82
CA LEU A 101 37.30 -4.68 -4.63
C LEU A 101 37.59 -4.48 -6.12
N PRO A 102 37.61 -5.55 -6.92
CA PRO A 102 37.64 -5.40 -8.37
C PRO A 102 36.41 -4.63 -8.85
N LEU A 103 36.60 -3.75 -9.82
CA LEU A 103 35.47 -3.18 -10.54
C LEU A 103 34.73 -4.28 -11.32
N ALA A 104 33.43 -4.08 -11.49
CA ALA A 104 32.50 -5.02 -12.11
C ALA A 104 32.41 -6.39 -11.41
N PHE A 105 32.78 -6.47 -10.13
CA PHE A 105 32.64 -7.66 -9.30
C PHE A 105 31.68 -7.42 -8.14
N GLU A 106 30.78 -8.37 -7.91
CA GLU A 106 29.89 -8.36 -6.75
C GLU A 106 30.57 -9.05 -5.57
N HIS A 107 30.89 -8.28 -4.54
CA HIS A 107 31.49 -8.79 -3.32
C HIS A 107 30.46 -9.67 -2.56
N PRO A 108 30.88 -10.69 -1.79
CA PRO A 108 29.97 -11.54 -1.00
C PRO A 108 29.07 -10.79 -0.01
N SER A 109 29.41 -9.55 0.33
CA SER A 109 28.55 -8.68 1.11
C SER A 109 27.35 -8.13 0.33
N GLY A 110 27.25 -8.32 -0.99
CA GLY A 110 26.27 -7.69 -1.86
C GLY A 110 26.66 -6.28 -2.33
N LEU A 111 27.90 -5.86 -2.06
CA LEU A 111 28.43 -4.59 -2.56
C LEU A 111 28.99 -4.79 -3.97
N TYR A 112 28.49 -4.03 -4.92
CA TYR A 112 28.95 -4.03 -6.31
C TYR A 112 29.53 -2.66 -6.67
N LEU A 113 30.75 -2.64 -7.21
CA LEU A 113 31.39 -1.41 -7.69
C LEU A 113 31.58 -1.49 -9.20
N TRP A 114 31.29 -0.40 -9.91
CA TRP A 114 31.57 -0.30 -11.33
C TRP A 114 32.05 1.10 -11.69
N ARG A 115 32.66 1.20 -12.87
CA ARG A 115 32.99 2.47 -13.48
C ARG A 115 32.09 2.69 -14.68
N GLU A 116 31.59 3.89 -14.80
CA GLU A 116 30.83 4.37 -15.96
C GLU A 116 31.35 5.76 -16.28
N ASP A 117 31.76 5.96 -17.53
CA ASP A 117 32.51 7.13 -17.97
C ASP A 117 33.73 7.41 -17.06
N ASP A 118 33.77 8.58 -16.44
CA ASP A 118 34.80 9.04 -15.51
C ASP A 118 34.37 8.95 -14.04
N ALA A 119 33.34 8.16 -13.71
CA ALA A 119 32.84 8.05 -12.35
C ALA A 119 32.83 6.60 -11.84
N VAL A 120 33.13 6.45 -10.55
CA VAL A 120 33.02 5.18 -9.83
C VAL A 120 31.72 5.19 -9.04
N TYR A 121 30.95 4.13 -9.21
CA TYR A 121 29.66 3.94 -8.56
C TYR A 121 29.68 2.70 -7.67
N ALA A 122 28.83 2.75 -6.65
CA ALA A 122 28.55 1.64 -5.75
C ALA A 122 27.06 1.32 -5.75
N ARG A 123 26.73 0.04 -5.69
CA ARG A 123 25.37 -0.46 -5.48
C ARG A 123 25.36 -1.46 -4.35
N TYR A 124 24.35 -1.34 -3.50
CA TYR A 124 24.07 -2.28 -2.42
C TYR A 124 22.57 -2.28 -2.16
N ASP A 125 21.96 -3.46 -2.12
CA ASP A 125 20.54 -3.64 -1.77
C ASP A 125 19.59 -2.70 -2.55
N GLY A 126 19.77 -2.63 -3.88
CA GLY A 126 18.98 -1.79 -4.78
C GLY A 126 19.28 -0.29 -4.72
N GLN A 127 20.10 0.19 -3.78
CA GLN A 127 20.53 1.58 -3.70
C GLN A 127 21.81 1.81 -4.50
N GLN A 128 21.97 3.00 -5.09
CA GLN A 128 23.15 3.41 -5.85
C GLN A 128 23.74 4.71 -5.28
N LYS A 129 25.07 4.82 -5.28
CA LYS A 129 25.82 6.00 -4.87
C LYS A 129 27.00 6.23 -5.80
N MET A 130 27.19 7.45 -6.28
CA MET A 130 28.44 7.88 -6.92
C MET A 130 29.50 8.09 -5.84
N LEU A 131 30.63 7.41 -5.96
CA LEU A 131 31.73 7.46 -4.99
C LEU A 131 32.73 8.56 -5.30
N SER A 132 33.11 8.70 -6.57
CA SER A 132 34.10 9.68 -7.00
C SER A 132 34.01 9.92 -8.51
N ARG A 133 34.41 11.12 -8.93
CA ARG A 133 34.77 11.43 -10.31
C ARG A 133 36.29 11.37 -10.44
N LEU A 134 36.78 10.53 -11.34
CA LEU A 134 38.21 10.33 -11.59
C LEU A 134 38.89 11.60 -12.14
N GLY A 135 38.11 12.52 -12.73
CA GLY A 135 38.60 13.83 -13.18
C GLY A 135 38.91 14.84 -12.06
N GLU A 136 38.48 14.59 -10.81
CA GLU A 136 38.65 15.52 -9.68
C GLU A 136 39.86 15.17 -8.78
N LEU A 137 40.58 14.09 -9.06
CA LEU A 137 41.72 13.60 -8.27
C LEU A 137 43.09 14.13 -8.76
N ARG A 138 43.14 15.30 -9.40
CA ARG A 138 44.40 15.92 -9.87
C ARG A 138 45.04 16.83 -8.83
#